data_AF-A0A535UIX4-F1
#
_entry.id   AF-A0A535UIX4-F1
#
_cell.length_a   1.000
_cell.length_b   1.000
_cell.length_c   1.000
_cell.angle_alpha   90.00
_cell.angle_beta   90.00
_cell.angle_gamma   90.00
#
_symmetry.space_group_name_H-M   'P 1'
#
loop_
_entity.id
_entity.type
_entity.pdbx_description
1 polymer ?
#
loop_
_entity_poly.entity_id
_entity_poly.type
_entity_poly.pdbx_seq_one_letter_code
_entity_poly.pdbx_strand_id
1 'polypeptide(L)'
;MSVGGTTLTDGPAALREVAWSDGGGGMANTEDQPPYQAAAGAGLVAGHRGTPDVSLDADPGTGYSIVENGTKVVVGGTSAGAPAWLGIWARAQAARGGRLGFATPYLYRLPATVFFDVVVGFQGLWAATPGWDYTTGRGTPDIGALIAALSP
;
A
#
# COMPACT_ATOMS: atom_id res chain seq x y z
N MET A 1 6.29 -7.57 4.42
CA MET A 1 5.57 -6.53 3.67
C MET A 1 4.86 -5.62 4.66
N SER A 2 4.87 -4.31 4.44
CA SER A 2 4.11 -3.33 5.21
C SER A 2 3.03 -2.66 4.34
N VAL A 3 1.89 -2.37 4.96
CA VAL A 3 0.74 -1.71 4.35
C VAL A 3 0.51 -0.39 5.08
N GLY A 4 0.61 0.71 4.36
CA GLY A 4 0.30 2.05 4.86
C GLY A 4 -1.16 2.43 4.65
N GLY A 5 -1.46 3.71 4.81
CA GLY A 5 -2.82 4.24 4.79
C GLY A 5 -3.07 5.35 3.78
N THR A 6 -4.19 5.28 3.07
CA THR A 6 -4.78 6.37 2.29
C THR A 6 -6.12 6.80 2.89
N THR A 7 -6.59 7.98 2.50
CA THR A 7 -8.00 8.38 2.59
C THR A 7 -8.60 8.24 1.20
N LEU A 8 -9.53 7.30 1.03
CA LEU A 8 -10.21 7.05 -0.24
C LEU A 8 -11.53 7.84 -0.34
N THR A 9 -11.55 8.86 -1.18
CA THR A 9 -12.75 9.67 -1.42
C THR A 9 -13.38 9.34 -2.76
N ASP A 10 -14.72 9.25 -2.77
CA ASP A 10 -15.49 9.24 -4.01
C ASP A 10 -15.74 10.70 -4.45
N GLY A 11 -15.15 11.08 -5.59
CA GLY A 11 -15.32 12.39 -6.19
C GLY A 11 -16.29 12.35 -7.37
N PRO A 12 -16.94 13.47 -7.74
CA PRO A 12 -17.94 13.49 -8.81
C PRO A 12 -17.40 13.11 -10.21
N ALA A 13 -16.09 13.00 -10.39
CA ALA A 13 -15.45 12.58 -11.64
C ALA A 13 -14.75 11.21 -11.55
N ALA A 14 -14.27 10.80 -10.37
CA ALA A 14 -13.54 9.56 -10.13
C ALA A 14 -13.25 9.38 -8.63
N LEU A 15 -12.91 8.14 -8.25
CA LEU A 15 -12.25 7.84 -6.99
C LEU A 15 -10.91 8.59 -6.90
N ARG A 16 -10.62 9.15 -5.73
CA ARG A 16 -9.39 9.85 -5.43
C ARG A 16 -8.83 9.38 -4.09
N GLU A 17 -7.53 9.13 -4.07
CA GLU A 17 -6.78 8.85 -2.85
C GLU A 17 -5.82 9.98 -2.53
N VAL A 18 -5.74 10.29 -1.23
CA VAL A 18 -4.69 11.13 -0.65
C VAL A 18 -4.05 10.36 0.50
N ALA A 19 -2.84 10.73 0.89
CA ALA A 19 -2.20 10.15 2.05
C ALA A 19 -3.05 10.37 3.30
N TRP A 20 -3.28 9.32 4.08
CA TRP A 20 -3.86 9.46 5.41
C TRP A 20 -2.77 9.88 6.40
N SER A 21 -3.02 10.91 7.19
CA SER A 21 -2.01 11.54 8.06
C SER A 21 -1.46 10.61 9.14
N ASP A 22 -2.20 9.56 9.49
CA ASP A 22 -1.79 8.53 10.46
C ASP A 22 -1.45 7.19 9.78
N GLY A 23 -1.19 7.21 8.47
CA GLY A 23 -0.98 6.01 7.64
C GLY A 23 0.26 5.17 7.93
N GLY A 24 1.19 5.66 8.77
CA GLY A 24 2.43 4.95 9.07
C GLY A 24 3.42 4.92 7.90
N GLY A 25 4.72 4.98 8.20
CA GLY A 25 5.75 5.00 7.16
C GLY A 25 7.05 5.63 7.61
N GLY A 26 8.07 5.56 6.76
CA GLY A 26 9.41 6.08 7.03
C GLY A 26 10.54 5.08 6.83
N MET A 27 11.73 5.53 7.14
CA MET A 27 12.98 4.77 7.03
C MET A 27 13.20 3.91 8.28
N ALA A 28 13.63 2.67 8.07
CA ALA A 28 14.14 1.82 9.13
C ALA A 28 15.45 2.36 9.71
N ASN A 29 15.62 2.25 11.03
CA ASN A 29 16.87 2.60 11.70
C ASN A 29 17.85 1.41 11.80
N THR A 30 17.37 0.18 11.64
CA THR A 30 18.11 -1.05 11.94
C THR A 30 18.16 -2.04 10.78
N GLU A 31 17.29 -1.88 9.78
CA GLU A 31 17.22 -2.78 8.64
C GLU A 31 17.84 -2.14 7.39
N ASP A 32 18.79 -2.85 6.80
CA ASP A 32 19.38 -2.48 5.52
C ASP A 32 18.33 -2.54 4.40
N GLN A 33 18.54 -1.73 3.37
CA GLN A 33 17.70 -1.71 2.18
C GLN A 33 17.70 -3.08 1.51
N PRO A 34 16.54 -3.74 1.37
CA PRO A 34 16.49 -5.00 0.66
C PRO A 34 16.76 -4.79 -0.84
N PRO A 35 17.42 -5.73 -1.53
CA PRO A 35 17.80 -5.55 -2.95
C PRO A 35 16.63 -5.24 -3.89
N TYR A 36 15.43 -5.73 -3.58
CA TYR A 36 14.24 -5.44 -4.39
C TYR A 36 13.79 -3.97 -4.29
N GLN A 37 14.11 -3.26 -3.20
CA GLN A 37 13.76 -1.85 -3.02
C GLN A 37 14.80 -0.90 -3.64
N ALA A 38 15.98 -1.42 -4.03
CA ALA A 38 17.04 -0.65 -4.69
C ALA A 38 16.55 0.14 -5.90
N ALA A 39 15.67 -0.45 -6.73
CA ALA A 39 15.20 0.14 -7.97
C ALA A 39 14.00 1.10 -7.82
N ALA A 40 13.23 1.00 -6.73
CA ALA A 40 11.99 1.77 -6.58
C ALA A 40 12.17 3.12 -5.87
N GLY A 41 13.29 3.33 -5.17
CA GLY A 41 13.54 4.54 -4.39
C GLY A 41 15.03 4.82 -4.23
N ALA A 42 15.84 4.55 -5.26
CA ALA A 42 17.27 4.82 -5.25
C ALA A 42 17.53 6.28 -4.84
N GLY A 43 18.07 6.47 -3.63
CA GLY A 43 18.33 7.79 -3.03
C GLY A 43 17.34 8.21 -1.93
N LEU A 44 16.09 7.74 -1.96
CA LEU A 44 15.09 8.08 -0.93
C LEU A 44 15.28 7.28 0.35
N VAL A 45 15.67 6.01 0.23
CA VAL A 45 15.80 5.08 1.37
C VAL A 45 17.19 5.03 1.99
N ALA A 46 18.15 5.80 1.47
CA ALA A 46 19.49 6.01 2.05
C ALA A 46 20.22 4.72 2.51
N GLY A 47 20.00 3.58 1.85
CA GLY A 47 20.60 2.30 2.22
C GLY A 47 19.86 1.50 3.30
N HIS A 48 18.70 1.98 3.75
CA HIS A 48 17.83 1.33 4.74
C HIS A 48 16.49 0.87 4.15
N ARG A 49 15.76 0.01 4.87
CA ARG A 49 14.41 -0.44 4.47
C ARG A 49 13.43 0.73 4.60
N GLY A 50 12.81 1.16 3.51
CA GLY A 50 11.75 2.17 3.53
C GLY A 50 10.36 1.56 3.64
N THR A 51 9.45 2.18 4.40
CA THR A 51 8.05 1.78 4.59
C THR A 51 7.09 2.92 4.19
N PRO A 52 5.84 2.62 3.78
CA PRO A 52 5.27 1.29 3.52
C PRO A 52 5.69 0.70 2.15
N ASP A 53 5.27 -0.52 1.84
CA ASP A 53 5.49 -1.09 0.50
C ASP A 53 4.36 -0.69 -0.47
N VAL A 54 3.12 -0.73 0.00
CA VAL A 54 1.89 -0.25 -0.65
C VAL A 54 1.00 0.37 0.43
N SER A 55 -0.07 1.04 0.02
CA SER A 55 -1.13 1.48 0.93
C SER A 55 -2.51 1.00 0.48
N LEU A 56 -3.46 1.08 1.41
CA LEU A 56 -4.89 0.89 1.18
C LEU A 56 -5.65 1.92 2.02
N ASP A 57 -6.94 2.07 1.77
CA ASP A 57 -7.78 2.95 2.58
C ASP A 57 -7.67 2.56 4.05
N ALA A 58 -7.45 3.58 4.88
CA ALA A 58 -7.17 3.45 6.30
C ALA A 58 -7.74 4.62 7.11
N ASP A 59 -8.32 5.63 6.48
CA ASP A 59 -8.95 6.73 7.20
C ASP A 59 -10.32 6.28 7.75
N PRO A 60 -10.59 6.36 9.07
CA PRO A 60 -11.91 6.04 9.62
C PRO A 60 -13.05 6.87 9.01
N GLY A 61 -12.76 8.04 8.43
CA GLY A 61 -13.74 8.88 7.72
C GLY A 61 -14.22 8.28 6.39
N THR A 62 -13.45 7.37 5.79
CA THR A 62 -13.76 6.68 4.53
C THR A 62 -13.76 5.16 4.65
N GLY A 63 -13.53 4.66 5.87
CA GLY A 63 -13.14 3.28 6.14
C GLY A 63 -14.22 2.21 6.01
N TYR A 64 -13.91 1.06 6.61
CA TYR A 64 -14.60 -0.20 6.40
C TYR A 64 -15.78 -0.34 7.34
N SER A 65 -16.96 -0.68 6.79
CA SER A 65 -18.10 -1.08 7.61
C SER A 65 -17.91 -2.52 8.10
N ILE A 66 -17.86 -2.69 9.41
CA ILE A 66 -17.72 -4.00 10.07
C ILE A 66 -18.86 -4.20 11.08
N VAL A 67 -18.99 -5.44 11.58
CA VAL A 67 -19.85 -5.75 12.72
C VAL A 67 -18.96 -6.06 13.92
N GLU A 68 -19.06 -5.23 14.95
CA GLU A 68 -18.39 -5.41 16.23
C GLU A 68 -19.45 -5.61 17.32
N ASN A 69 -19.39 -6.72 18.05
CA ASN A 69 -20.34 -7.05 19.12
C ASN A 69 -21.82 -6.93 18.68
N GLY A 70 -22.13 -7.36 17.45
CA GLY A 70 -23.48 -7.31 16.88
C GLY A 70 -23.91 -5.94 16.36
N THR A 71 -23.07 -4.91 16.46
CA THR A 71 -23.36 -3.55 16.00
C THR A 71 -22.55 -3.21 14.76
N LYS A 72 -23.18 -2.56 13.78
CA LYS A 72 -22.48 -2.03 12.62
C LYS A 72 -21.70 -0.78 13.01
N VAL A 73 -20.40 -0.80 12.79
CA VAL A 73 -19.50 0.33 13.02
C VAL A 73 -18.63 0.55 11.79
N VAL A 74 -18.06 1.75 11.65
CA VAL A 74 -17.05 2.05 10.64
C VAL A 74 -15.70 2.14 11.33
N VAL A 75 -14.71 1.45 10.79
CA VAL A 75 -13.33 1.43 11.30
C VAL A 75 -12.35 1.77 10.20
N GLY A 76 -11.22 2.37 10.59
CA GLY A 76 -10.07 2.58 9.72
C GLY A 76 -8.82 1.97 10.34
N GLY A 77 -7.71 2.68 10.21
CA GLY A 77 -6.37 2.24 10.55
C GLY A 77 -5.74 1.37 9.48
N THR A 78 -4.42 1.38 9.44
CA THR A 78 -3.65 0.36 8.70
C THR A 78 -3.95 -1.06 9.20
N SER A 79 -4.45 -1.19 10.43
CA SER A 79 -5.04 -2.43 10.97
C SER A 79 -6.17 -2.99 10.10
N ALA A 80 -6.96 -2.14 9.42
CA ALA A 80 -7.98 -2.57 8.47
C ALA A 80 -7.39 -2.82 7.06
N GLY A 81 -6.42 -1.99 6.65
CA GLY A 81 -5.69 -2.17 5.39
C GLY A 81 -4.89 -3.48 5.32
N ALA A 82 -4.20 -3.89 6.38
CA ALA A 82 -3.40 -5.11 6.41
C ALA A 82 -4.18 -6.40 6.07
N PRO A 83 -5.33 -6.71 6.68
CA PRO A 83 -6.16 -7.86 6.29
C PRO A 83 -6.83 -7.67 4.93
N ALA A 84 -7.16 -6.44 4.50
CA ALA A 84 -7.64 -6.19 3.15
C ALA A 84 -6.58 -6.57 2.09
N TRP A 85 -5.32 -6.20 2.32
CA TRP A 85 -4.19 -6.63 1.49
C TRP A 85 -4.04 -8.15 1.48
N LEU A 86 -4.15 -8.80 2.65
CA LEU A 86 -4.10 -10.27 2.73
C LEU A 86 -5.15 -10.92 1.82
N GLY A 87 -6.37 -10.38 1.79
CA GLY A 87 -7.42 -10.82 0.88
C GLY A 87 -7.05 -10.65 -0.59
N ILE A 88 -6.46 -9.51 -0.97
CA ILE A 88 -5.98 -9.25 -2.34
C ILE A 88 -4.90 -10.28 -2.73
N TRP A 89 -3.90 -10.49 -1.87
CA TRP A 89 -2.83 -11.45 -2.13
C TRP A 89 -3.35 -12.88 -2.20
N ALA A 90 -4.33 -13.26 -1.38
CA ALA A 90 -4.97 -14.57 -1.44
C ALA A 90 -5.69 -14.79 -2.79
N ARG A 91 -6.34 -13.76 -3.34
CA ARG A 91 -6.94 -13.83 -4.69
C ARG A 91 -5.89 -13.98 -5.77
N ALA A 92 -4.76 -13.26 -5.66
CA ALA A 92 -3.62 -13.42 -6.55
C ALA A 92 -3.05 -14.84 -6.49
N GLN A 93 -2.91 -15.40 -5.29
CA GLN A 93 -2.48 -16.79 -5.10
C GLN A 93 -3.41 -17.77 -5.79
N ALA A 94 -4.72 -17.64 -5.58
CA ALA A 94 -5.71 -18.50 -6.24
C ALA A 94 -5.60 -18.41 -7.78
N ALA A 95 -5.46 -17.21 -8.33
CA ALA A 95 -5.31 -16.97 -9.77
C ALA A 95 -3.98 -17.47 -10.37
N ARG A 96 -3.00 -17.84 -9.52
CA ARG A 96 -1.66 -18.29 -9.91
C ARG A 96 -1.32 -19.68 -9.35
N GLY A 97 -2.34 -20.46 -8.99
CA GLY A 97 -2.19 -21.85 -8.54
C GLY A 97 -1.46 -22.00 -7.20
N GLY A 98 -1.45 -20.97 -6.36
CA GLY A 98 -0.81 -20.96 -5.04
C GLY A 98 0.72 -20.94 -5.10
N ARG A 99 1.31 -20.50 -6.21
CA ARG A 99 2.76 -20.59 -6.46
C ARG A 99 3.52 -19.28 -6.24
N LEU A 100 2.84 -18.17 -5.94
CA LEU A 100 3.54 -16.91 -5.65
C LEU A 100 4.22 -17.03 -4.28
N GLY A 101 5.48 -16.62 -4.23
CA GLY A 101 6.26 -16.58 -3.01
C GLY A 101 5.95 -15.35 -2.14
N PHE A 102 6.97 -14.82 -1.48
CA PHE A 102 6.86 -13.59 -0.72
C PHE A 102 6.51 -12.41 -1.64
N ALA A 103 5.47 -11.64 -1.29
CA ALA A 103 4.88 -10.64 -2.19
C ALA A 103 5.85 -9.51 -2.58
N THR A 104 6.64 -9.00 -1.63
CA THR A 104 7.37 -7.74 -1.78
C THR A 104 8.33 -7.73 -2.97
N PRO A 105 9.19 -8.75 -3.19
CA PRO A 105 9.99 -8.85 -4.40
C PRO A 105 9.20 -8.77 -5.72
N TYR A 106 7.99 -9.33 -5.78
CA TYR A 106 7.16 -9.21 -6.98
C TYR A 106 6.69 -7.77 -7.16
N LEU A 107 6.12 -7.14 -6.13
CA LEU A 107 5.55 -5.79 -6.21
C LEU A 107 6.56 -4.75 -6.73
N TYR A 108 7.80 -4.85 -6.29
CA TYR A 108 8.86 -3.93 -6.68
C TYR A 108 9.41 -4.17 -8.09
N ARG A 109 9.12 -5.33 -8.70
CA ARG A 109 9.44 -5.63 -10.11
C ARG A 109 8.34 -5.21 -11.08
N LEU A 110 7.12 -5.00 -10.57
CA LEU A 110 5.99 -4.64 -11.41
C LEU A 110 6.10 -3.18 -11.90
N PRO A 111 5.58 -2.86 -13.10
CA PRO A 111 5.50 -1.49 -13.58
C PRO A 111 4.76 -0.58 -12.59
N ALA A 112 5.13 0.70 -12.54
CA ALA A 112 4.44 1.69 -11.69
C ALA A 112 2.95 1.80 -12.04
N THR A 113 2.57 1.56 -13.30
CA THR A 113 1.18 1.60 -13.79
C THR A 113 0.26 0.53 -13.21
N VAL A 114 0.79 -0.45 -12.46
CA VAL A 114 0.00 -1.43 -11.70
C VAL A 114 -0.57 -0.82 -10.42
N PHE A 115 -0.08 0.35 -10.02
CA PHE A 115 -0.47 1.04 -8.81
C PHE A 115 -1.07 2.40 -9.14
N PHE A 116 -2.04 2.82 -8.34
CA PHE A 116 -2.49 4.21 -8.29
C PHE A 116 -1.55 4.97 -7.37
N ASP A 117 -0.74 5.84 -7.98
CA ASP A 117 0.25 6.66 -7.30
C ASP A 117 -0.43 7.78 -6.49
N VAL A 118 -0.15 7.84 -5.19
CA VAL A 118 -0.73 8.83 -4.29
C VAL A 118 0.29 9.94 -4.08
N VAL A 119 0.03 11.09 -4.71
CA VAL A 119 1.00 12.20 -4.77
C VAL A 119 0.58 13.43 -3.97
N VAL A 120 -0.47 13.30 -3.14
CA VAL A 120 -1.04 14.41 -2.36
C VAL A 120 -1.23 13.98 -0.91
N GLY A 121 -0.84 14.87 -0.01
CA GLY A 121 -0.93 14.68 1.44
C GLY A 121 0.42 14.39 2.08
N PHE A 122 0.41 14.14 3.38
CA PHE A 122 1.61 13.86 4.16
C PHE A 122 1.27 13.01 5.38
N GLN A 123 2.27 12.30 5.89
CA GLN A 123 2.24 11.61 7.17
C GLN A 123 3.47 12.07 7.94
N GLY A 124 3.28 12.64 9.15
CA GLY A 124 4.37 13.21 9.93
C GLY A 124 5.23 14.20 9.12
N LEU A 125 6.49 13.84 8.88
CA LEU A 125 7.47 14.65 8.13
C LEU A 125 7.57 14.25 6.65
N TRP A 126 6.84 13.21 6.22
CA TRP A 126 6.94 12.62 4.89
C TRP A 126 5.78 13.08 4.01
N ALA A 127 6.10 13.84 2.96
CA ALA A 127 5.13 14.20 1.93
C ALA A 127 4.96 13.05 0.94
N ALA A 128 3.74 12.87 0.45
CA ALA A 128 3.46 11.99 -0.67
C ALA A 128 4.03 12.61 -1.96
N THR A 129 4.72 11.83 -2.78
CA THR A 129 5.45 12.31 -3.97
C THR A 129 5.34 11.32 -5.13
N PRO A 130 5.52 11.75 -6.38
CA PRO A 130 5.46 10.83 -7.51
C PRO A 130 6.40 9.62 -7.37
N GLY A 131 5.86 8.42 -7.60
CA GLY A 131 6.59 7.15 -7.51
C GLY A 131 6.49 6.49 -6.14
N TRP A 132 7.59 5.86 -5.69
CA TRP A 132 7.60 5.31 -4.33
C TRP A 132 7.94 6.40 -3.32
N ASP A 133 7.18 6.48 -2.23
CA ASP A 133 7.44 7.42 -1.13
C ASP A 133 7.25 6.78 0.26
N TYR A 134 7.67 7.50 1.29
CA TYR A 134 7.56 7.05 2.69
C TYR A 134 6.14 7.11 3.27
N THR A 135 5.20 7.66 2.53
CA THR A 135 3.86 7.97 3.02
C THR A 135 2.88 6.90 2.57
N THR A 136 3.00 6.47 1.32
CA THR A 136 2.09 5.53 0.65
C THR A 136 2.81 4.41 -0.11
N GLY A 137 4.14 4.38 -0.07
CA GLY A 137 4.91 3.34 -0.75
C GLY A 137 4.74 3.47 -2.25
N ARG A 138 4.43 2.37 -2.95
CA ARG A 138 4.09 2.42 -4.39
C ARG A 138 2.69 2.97 -4.69
N GLY A 139 1.96 3.44 -3.68
CA GLY A 139 0.54 3.76 -3.77
C GLY A 139 -0.35 2.54 -3.54
N THR A 140 -1.57 2.57 -4.08
CA THR A 140 -2.56 1.50 -3.91
C THR A 140 -2.63 0.59 -5.14
N PRO A 141 -2.86 -0.71 -5.00
CA PRO A 141 -2.86 -1.62 -6.14
C PRO A 141 -4.14 -1.48 -6.98
N ASP A 142 -4.00 -1.38 -8.31
CA ASP A 142 -5.06 -1.84 -9.20
C ASP A 142 -5.09 -3.37 -9.11
N ILE A 143 -6.09 -3.92 -8.42
CA ILE A 143 -6.16 -5.36 -8.14
C ILE A 143 -6.20 -6.18 -9.43
N GLY A 144 -6.88 -5.70 -10.47
CA GLY A 144 -6.98 -6.39 -11.76
C GLY A 144 -5.64 -6.41 -12.48
N ALA A 145 -5.01 -5.24 -12.60
CA ALA A 145 -3.69 -5.11 -13.21
C ALA A 145 -2.61 -5.88 -12.41
N LEU A 146 -2.69 -5.85 -11.08
CA LEU A 146 -1.79 -6.55 -10.17
C LEU A 146 -1.84 -8.05 -10.42
N ILE A 147 -3.04 -8.65 -10.33
CA ILE A 147 -3.20 -10.10 -10.53
C ILE A 147 -2.73 -10.48 -11.94
N ALA A 148 -3.08 -9.70 -12.97
CA ALA A 148 -2.67 -9.95 -14.34
C ALA A 148 -1.14 -9.93 -14.52
N ALA A 149 -0.45 -8.97 -13.89
CA ALA A 149 1.00 -8.80 -14.03
C ALA A 149 1.83 -9.77 -13.18
N LEU A 150 1.25 -10.37 -12.14
CA LEU A 150 1.93 -11.37 -11.32
C LEU A 150 2.15 -12.67 -12.11
N SER A 151 3.36 -13.20 -12.04
CA SER A 151 3.77 -14.48 -12.60
C SER A 151 4.58 -15.25 -11.55
N PRO A 152 4.43 -16.59 -11.42
CA PRO A 152 5.16 -17.38 -10.44
C PRO A 152 6.68 -17.31 -10.56
#